data_AF-A0A2H6N200-F1
#
_entry.id   AF-A0A2H6N200-F1
#
_cell.length_a   1.000
_cell.length_b   1.000
_cell.length_c   1.000
_cell.angle_alpha   90.00
_cell.angle_beta   90.00
_cell.angle_gamma   90.00
#
_symmetry.space_group_name_H-M   'P 1'
#
loop_
_entity.id
_entity.type
_entity.pdbx_description
1 polymer ?
#
loop_
_entity_poly.entity_id
_entity_poly.type
_entity_poly.pdbx_seq_one_letter_code
_entity_poly.pdbx_strand_id
1 'polypeptide(L)'
;VMAGSGNLKVLQLCRFLHKKIGGEMNYGFHMAHHMALGFLFLGGGRYSLSTSNSSIAALLCALYPHFPVHSTDNRYHLQALRHLYVLAAEPRLLVPVDVDTDTPCYALLEVTYKGTQWYEQTSEELMAPTLLPELHLLKQIRVKGPRYWELLIDLSKGVHHLKSILSRDGVLYVKLRAGQLSYKEDPMGWRSLLAQTVTHRKTDAYAVKPEAISAFTSDPALLSFADYFCKPAATMGQKQEVFDLFSSILYECVTQENPEMLPAYIAIDQAVRRLEKKEMSETFDLWQIKLVLEFFNSRSHQERIRKNPHAGLFMNSEFLPVMKCSIDNTLDQWLQVGGDICLHSYLSGQLIDESQLSMLACFLIYHSVPIPGQLLAGGLEGSTSFSELLLKFKPLKMPVRALLRLAPLLLGNPQAMTL
;
A
#
# COMPACT_ATOMS: atom_id res chain seq x y z
N VAL A 1 -8.68 -37.18 -10.35
CA VAL A 1 -7.43 -36.39 -10.44
C VAL A 1 -7.70 -34.95 -10.87
N MET A 2 -8.17 -34.67 -12.10
CA MET A 2 -8.45 -33.29 -12.56
C MET A 2 -9.93 -32.88 -12.39
N ALA A 3 -10.55 -33.27 -11.26
CA ALA A 3 -11.96 -33.00 -11.04
C ALA A 3 -12.18 -31.53 -10.65
N GLY A 4 -13.12 -30.85 -11.32
CA GLY A 4 -13.45 -29.43 -11.12
C GLY A 4 -12.55 -28.44 -11.87
N SER A 5 -11.33 -28.82 -12.27
CA SER A 5 -10.36 -27.88 -12.82
C SER A 5 -10.57 -27.48 -14.28
N GLY A 6 -11.47 -28.15 -15.01
CA GLY A 6 -11.73 -27.82 -16.42
C GLY A 6 -10.54 -28.03 -17.37
N ASN A 7 -9.66 -29.02 -17.12
CA ASN A 7 -8.43 -29.19 -17.91
C ASN A 7 -8.70 -29.37 -19.42
N LEU A 8 -8.07 -28.53 -20.25
CA LEU A 8 -8.28 -28.48 -21.70
C LEU A 8 -7.95 -29.80 -22.41
N LYS A 9 -6.89 -30.50 -22.00
CA LYS A 9 -6.47 -31.77 -22.65
C LYS A 9 -7.51 -32.87 -22.44
N VAL A 10 -8.03 -32.98 -21.22
CA VAL A 10 -9.07 -33.97 -20.88
C VAL A 10 -10.40 -33.59 -21.53
N LEU A 11 -10.74 -32.31 -21.62
CA LEU A 11 -11.90 -31.84 -22.38
C LEU A 11 -11.82 -32.23 -23.86
N GLN A 12 -10.68 -32.01 -24.50
CA GLN A 12 -10.46 -32.40 -25.91
C GLN A 12 -10.65 -33.91 -26.10
N LEU A 13 -10.14 -34.73 -25.18
CA LEU A 13 -10.32 -36.18 -25.19
C LEU A 13 -11.80 -36.58 -25.03
N CYS A 14 -12.51 -35.99 -24.06
CA CYS A 14 -13.93 -36.27 -23.85
C CYS A 14 -14.78 -35.85 -25.07
N ARG A 15 -14.45 -34.71 -25.69
CA ARG A 15 -15.10 -34.23 -26.92
C ARG A 15 -14.87 -35.18 -28.10
N PHE A 16 -13.66 -35.74 -28.22
CA PHE A 16 -13.35 -36.73 -29.25
C PHE A 16 -14.16 -38.01 -29.05
N LEU A 17 -14.25 -38.53 -27.82
CA LEU A 17 -15.01 -39.74 -27.49
C LEU A 17 -16.51 -39.55 -27.66
N HIS A 18 -17.04 -38.35 -27.35
CA HIS A 18 -18.44 -38.01 -27.59
C HIS A 18 -18.83 -38.11 -29.08
N LYS A 19 -17.94 -37.75 -30.00
CA LYS A 19 -18.19 -37.82 -31.45
C LYS A 19 -18.17 -39.25 -32.01
N LYS A 20 -17.68 -40.24 -31.27
CA LYS A 20 -17.69 -41.64 -31.69
C LYS A 20 -19.07 -42.25 -31.41
N ILE A 21 -19.92 -42.34 -32.43
CA ILE A 21 -21.31 -42.83 -32.33
C ILE A 21 -21.48 -44.19 -33.07
N GLY A 22 -20.38 -44.80 -33.55
CA GLY A 22 -20.39 -46.05 -34.33
C GLY A 22 -20.51 -47.33 -33.49
N GLY A 23 -20.76 -48.46 -34.16
CA GLY A 23 -21.37 -49.70 -33.62
C GLY A 23 -20.74 -50.44 -32.43
N GLU A 24 -19.53 -50.08 -31.98
CA GLU A 24 -18.97 -50.61 -30.72
C GLU A 24 -19.29 -49.72 -29.50
N MET A 25 -19.84 -48.52 -29.73
CA MET A 25 -20.20 -47.57 -28.69
C MET A 25 -21.63 -47.82 -28.19
N ASN A 26 -21.75 -48.48 -27.04
CA ASN A 26 -23.03 -48.68 -26.36
C ASN A 26 -23.42 -47.48 -25.48
N TYR A 27 -24.65 -47.52 -24.93
CA TYR A 27 -25.16 -46.47 -24.03
C TYR A 27 -24.24 -46.22 -22.83
N GLY A 28 -23.74 -47.31 -22.23
CA GLY A 28 -22.87 -47.27 -21.07
C GLY A 28 -21.56 -46.54 -21.28
N PHE A 29 -20.93 -46.71 -22.45
CA PHE A 29 -19.72 -45.96 -22.79
C PHE A 29 -20.01 -44.47 -22.94
N HIS A 30 -21.10 -44.09 -23.62
CA HIS A 30 -21.51 -42.68 -23.65
C HIS A 30 -21.73 -42.11 -22.23
N MET A 31 -22.40 -42.88 -21.36
CA MET A 31 -22.57 -42.50 -19.95
C MET A 31 -21.23 -42.28 -19.24
N ALA A 32 -20.27 -43.19 -19.40
CA ALA A 32 -18.94 -43.08 -18.81
C ALA A 32 -18.18 -41.83 -19.29
N HIS A 33 -18.19 -41.57 -20.60
CA HIS A 33 -17.56 -40.39 -21.18
C HIS A 33 -18.19 -39.09 -20.67
N HIS A 34 -19.51 -39.05 -20.55
CA HIS A 34 -20.23 -37.88 -20.05
C HIS A 34 -20.08 -37.69 -18.54
N MET A 35 -19.96 -38.76 -17.75
CA MET A 35 -19.58 -38.66 -16.34
C MET A 35 -18.17 -38.09 -16.18
N ALA A 36 -17.20 -38.55 -16.98
CA ALA A 36 -15.84 -37.99 -16.96
C ALA A 36 -15.83 -36.49 -17.29
N LEU A 37 -16.61 -36.07 -18.29
CA LEU A 37 -16.81 -34.66 -18.62
C LEU A 37 -17.49 -33.90 -17.47
N GLY A 38 -18.51 -34.48 -16.84
CA GLY A 38 -19.18 -33.92 -15.67
C GLY A 38 -18.25 -33.72 -14.48
N PHE A 39 -17.35 -34.68 -14.20
CA PHE A 39 -16.33 -34.54 -13.16
C PHE A 39 -15.31 -33.45 -13.47
N LEU A 40 -14.98 -33.23 -14.74
CA LEU A 40 -14.06 -32.17 -15.15
C LEU A 40 -14.58 -30.78 -14.75
N PHE A 41 -15.89 -30.56 -14.90
CA PHE A 41 -16.58 -29.30 -14.57
C PHE A 41 -17.54 -29.47 -13.39
N LEU A 42 -17.13 -30.22 -12.37
CA LEU A 42 -17.98 -30.55 -11.24
C LEU A 42 -18.47 -29.27 -10.54
N GLY A 43 -19.80 -29.09 -10.49
CA GLY A 43 -20.43 -27.88 -9.97
C GLY A 43 -19.94 -26.59 -10.62
N GLY A 44 -19.67 -26.62 -11.93
CA GLY A 44 -19.15 -25.46 -12.67
C GLY A 44 -17.71 -25.08 -12.33
N GLY A 45 -16.96 -25.99 -11.70
CA GLY A 45 -15.59 -25.75 -11.23
C GLY A 45 -15.50 -25.26 -9.79
N ARG A 46 -16.63 -25.18 -9.07
CA ARG A 46 -16.67 -24.86 -7.64
C ARG A 46 -16.32 -26.04 -6.74
N TYR A 47 -16.68 -27.24 -7.18
CA TYR A 47 -16.57 -28.46 -6.39
C TYR A 47 -15.45 -29.35 -6.94
N SER A 48 -14.86 -30.15 -6.07
CA SER A 48 -13.94 -31.22 -6.46
C SER A 48 -14.12 -32.43 -5.55
N LEU A 49 -13.59 -33.59 -5.94
CA LEU A 49 -13.79 -34.87 -5.25
C LEU A 49 -12.78 -35.08 -4.12
N SER A 50 -13.27 -35.40 -2.92
CA SER A 50 -12.45 -35.71 -1.75
C SER A 50 -12.08 -37.19 -1.67
N THR A 51 -11.00 -37.49 -0.95
CA THR A 51 -10.48 -38.84 -0.69
C THR A 51 -10.73 -39.31 0.75
N SER A 52 -11.73 -38.74 1.43
CA SER A 52 -12.16 -39.24 2.74
C SER A 52 -12.69 -40.69 2.63
N ASN A 53 -12.62 -41.47 3.71
CA ASN A 53 -13.07 -42.87 3.70
C ASN A 53 -14.54 -43.00 3.23
N SER A 54 -15.41 -42.09 3.67
CA SER A 54 -16.82 -42.04 3.22
C SER A 54 -16.95 -41.66 1.74
N SER A 55 -16.14 -40.72 1.28
CA SER A 55 -16.13 -40.26 -0.11
C SER A 55 -15.66 -41.37 -1.06
N ILE A 56 -14.64 -42.14 -0.66
CA ILE A 56 -14.15 -43.30 -1.41
C ILE A 56 -15.25 -44.35 -1.52
N ALA A 57 -15.95 -44.68 -0.43
CA ALA A 57 -17.07 -45.62 -0.48
C ALA A 57 -18.16 -45.17 -1.47
N ALA A 58 -18.53 -43.88 -1.44
CA ALA A 58 -19.50 -43.32 -2.38
C ALA A 58 -19.01 -43.36 -3.84
N LEU A 59 -17.72 -43.08 -4.08
CA LEU A 59 -17.11 -43.15 -5.40
C LEU A 59 -17.01 -44.58 -5.93
N LEU A 60 -16.76 -45.58 -5.09
CA LEU A 60 -16.76 -46.99 -5.49
C LEU A 60 -18.14 -47.41 -6.01
N CYS A 61 -19.22 -46.96 -5.35
CA CYS A 61 -20.57 -47.18 -5.85
C CYS A 61 -20.82 -46.42 -7.16
N ALA A 62 -20.43 -45.14 -7.25
CA ALA A 62 -20.70 -44.31 -8.42
C ALA A 62 -19.87 -44.71 -9.66
N LEU A 63 -18.64 -45.15 -9.47
CA LEU A 63 -17.64 -45.42 -10.51
C LEU A 63 -17.41 -46.91 -10.76
N TYR A 64 -18.35 -47.78 -10.36
CA TYR A 64 -18.27 -49.20 -10.64
C TYR A 64 -17.99 -49.47 -12.14
N PRO A 65 -17.00 -50.29 -12.52
CA PRO A 65 -16.48 -50.30 -13.90
C PRO A 65 -17.44 -50.89 -14.94
N HIS A 66 -18.42 -51.70 -14.55
CA HIS A 66 -19.39 -52.25 -15.49
C HIS A 66 -20.52 -51.26 -15.80
N PHE A 67 -20.53 -50.79 -17.04
CA PHE A 67 -21.55 -49.88 -17.56
C PHE A 67 -22.72 -50.62 -18.22
N PRO A 68 -23.94 -50.02 -18.18
CA PRO A 68 -25.14 -50.63 -18.77
C PRO A 68 -25.05 -50.70 -20.30
N VAL A 69 -25.54 -51.78 -20.90
CA VAL A 69 -25.48 -51.91 -22.37
C VAL A 69 -26.54 -51.03 -23.05
N HIS A 70 -27.71 -50.88 -22.42
CA HIS A 70 -28.88 -50.14 -22.90
C HIS A 70 -29.38 -49.20 -21.78
N SER A 71 -30.23 -48.24 -22.11
CA SER A 71 -30.72 -47.24 -21.14
C SER A 71 -31.46 -47.83 -19.92
N THR A 72 -32.15 -48.96 -20.08
CA THR A 72 -32.92 -49.60 -18.99
C THR A 72 -32.17 -50.75 -18.29
N ASP A 73 -30.94 -51.03 -18.71
CA ASP A 73 -30.15 -52.14 -18.17
C ASP A 73 -29.62 -51.82 -16.77
N ASN A 74 -30.00 -52.64 -15.80
CA ASN A 74 -29.56 -52.59 -14.41
C ASN A 74 -29.05 -53.96 -13.92
N ARG A 75 -28.69 -54.88 -14.83
CA ARG A 75 -28.36 -56.27 -14.47
C ARG A 75 -27.16 -56.40 -13.54
N TYR A 76 -26.09 -55.67 -13.82
CA TYR A 76 -24.83 -55.75 -13.06
C TYR A 76 -24.67 -54.62 -12.04
N HIS A 77 -25.32 -53.48 -12.28
CA HIS A 77 -25.19 -52.31 -11.43
C HIS A 77 -26.43 -51.43 -11.59
N LEU A 78 -26.98 -50.97 -10.46
CA LEU A 78 -28.12 -50.06 -10.44
C LEU A 78 -27.68 -48.66 -10.89
N GLN A 79 -28.24 -48.15 -11.99
CA GLN A 79 -27.85 -46.86 -12.56
C GLN A 79 -28.03 -45.67 -11.61
N ALA A 80 -29.00 -45.72 -10.68
CA ALA A 80 -29.20 -44.66 -9.70
C ALA A 80 -27.96 -44.43 -8.80
N LEU A 81 -27.19 -45.48 -8.51
CA LEU A 81 -25.97 -45.40 -7.69
C LEU A 81 -24.87 -44.55 -8.35
N ARG A 82 -24.96 -44.32 -9.66
CA ARG A 82 -24.03 -43.46 -10.40
C ARG A 82 -24.05 -42.02 -9.91
N HIS A 83 -25.12 -41.56 -9.27
CA HIS A 83 -25.23 -40.21 -8.72
C HIS A 83 -24.63 -40.07 -7.30
N LEU A 84 -24.19 -41.16 -6.67
CA LEU A 84 -23.60 -41.12 -5.32
C LEU A 84 -22.28 -40.35 -5.25
N TYR A 85 -21.65 -40.01 -6.38
CA TYR A 85 -20.46 -39.15 -6.41
C TYR A 85 -20.71 -37.80 -5.73
N VAL A 86 -21.97 -37.35 -5.65
CA VAL A 86 -22.33 -36.08 -5.00
C VAL A 86 -21.93 -36.05 -3.52
N LEU A 87 -21.92 -37.20 -2.84
CA LEU A 87 -21.50 -37.32 -1.45
C LEU A 87 -19.98 -37.13 -1.27
N ALA A 88 -19.22 -37.37 -2.34
CA ALA A 88 -17.78 -37.16 -2.36
C ALA A 88 -17.38 -35.74 -2.80
N ALA A 89 -18.32 -34.97 -3.35
CA ALA A 89 -18.09 -33.62 -3.84
C ALA A 89 -18.03 -32.61 -2.68
N GLU A 90 -16.94 -31.85 -2.59
CA GLU A 90 -16.77 -30.79 -1.61
C GLU A 90 -16.40 -29.46 -2.28
N PRO A 91 -16.89 -28.32 -1.77
CA PRO A 91 -16.55 -27.00 -2.29
C PRO A 91 -15.11 -26.66 -1.88
N ARG A 92 -14.26 -26.41 -2.87
CA ARG A 92 -12.84 -26.08 -2.65
C ARG A 92 -12.34 -24.89 -3.45
N LEU A 93 -13.22 -24.28 -4.24
CA LEU A 93 -12.88 -23.08 -5.00
C LEU A 93 -12.74 -21.90 -4.03
N LEU A 94 -11.58 -21.26 -4.06
CA LEU A 94 -11.32 -20.02 -3.35
C LEU A 94 -11.29 -18.88 -4.36
N VAL A 95 -12.16 -17.89 -4.17
CA VAL A 95 -12.31 -16.73 -5.05
C VAL A 95 -11.91 -15.48 -4.26
N PRO A 96 -10.82 -14.78 -4.66
CA PRO A 96 -10.49 -13.49 -4.09
C PRO A 96 -11.53 -12.46 -4.56
N VAL A 97 -12.03 -11.65 -3.65
CA VAL A 97 -12.87 -10.49 -3.97
C VAL A 97 -12.16 -9.26 -3.44
N ASP A 98 -12.02 -8.27 -4.30
CA ASP A 98 -11.45 -6.99 -3.93
C ASP A 98 -12.42 -6.23 -3.01
N VAL A 99 -11.92 -5.76 -1.87
CA VAL A 99 -12.74 -5.10 -0.84
C VAL A 99 -13.30 -3.76 -1.33
N ASP A 100 -12.55 -3.04 -2.16
CA ASP A 100 -12.91 -1.68 -2.57
C ASP A 100 -13.98 -1.70 -3.68
N THR A 101 -13.93 -2.68 -4.59
CA THR A 101 -14.88 -2.80 -5.71
C THR A 101 -15.98 -3.86 -5.51
N ASP A 102 -15.84 -4.74 -4.52
CA ASP A 102 -16.66 -5.94 -4.31
C ASP A 102 -16.75 -6.85 -5.56
N THR A 103 -15.70 -6.82 -6.38
CA THR A 103 -15.61 -7.65 -7.60
C THR A 103 -14.60 -8.78 -7.45
N PRO A 104 -14.87 -9.98 -8.02
CA PRO A 104 -13.89 -11.06 -8.04
C PRO A 104 -12.63 -10.67 -8.80
N CYS A 105 -11.48 -10.89 -8.17
CA CYS A 105 -10.18 -10.51 -8.70
C CYS A 105 -9.19 -11.68 -8.69
N TYR A 106 -8.09 -11.53 -9.42
CA TYR A 106 -6.99 -12.48 -9.36
C TYR A 106 -6.04 -12.08 -8.25
N ALA A 107 -5.56 -13.05 -7.48
CA ALA A 107 -4.58 -12.84 -6.40
C ALA A 107 -3.61 -14.01 -6.32
N LEU A 108 -2.34 -13.73 -6.00
CA LEU A 108 -1.33 -14.76 -5.84
C LEU A 108 -1.45 -15.39 -4.45
N LEU A 109 -1.58 -16.71 -4.39
CA LEU A 109 -1.63 -17.49 -3.18
C LEU A 109 -0.37 -18.33 -3.06
N GLU A 110 0.14 -18.44 -1.85
CA GLU A 110 1.14 -19.41 -1.44
C GLU A 110 0.49 -20.44 -0.53
N VAL A 111 0.46 -21.68 -0.99
CA VAL A 111 -0.13 -22.79 -0.28
C VAL A 111 0.99 -23.68 0.23
N THR A 112 0.99 -23.96 1.54
CA THR A 112 1.99 -24.83 2.15
C THR A 112 1.39 -26.18 2.52
N TYR A 113 2.01 -27.24 2.02
CA TYR A 113 1.63 -28.61 2.29
C TYR A 113 2.34 -29.10 3.56
N LYS A 114 1.66 -29.93 4.35
CA LYS A 114 2.26 -30.64 5.49
C LYS A 114 3.19 -31.73 4.97
N GLY A 115 4.35 -31.89 5.58
CA GLY A 115 5.23 -33.04 5.30
C GLY A 115 4.54 -34.35 5.65
N THR A 116 4.63 -35.32 4.75
CA THR A 116 4.11 -36.69 4.93
C THR A 116 5.22 -37.70 4.65
N GLN A 117 4.92 -38.99 4.74
CA GLN A 117 5.88 -40.04 4.39
C GLN A 117 6.29 -40.00 2.90
N TRP A 118 5.47 -39.41 2.03
CA TRP A 118 5.70 -39.38 0.59
C TRP A 118 6.45 -38.13 0.11
N TYR A 119 6.40 -37.03 0.87
CA TYR A 119 7.01 -35.76 0.48
C TYR A 119 7.29 -34.88 1.71
N GLU A 120 8.36 -34.09 1.63
CA GLU A 120 8.71 -33.09 2.64
C GLU A 120 7.78 -31.87 2.60
N GLN A 121 7.86 -31.00 3.60
CA GLN A 121 7.03 -29.80 3.65
C GLN A 121 7.40 -28.85 2.49
N THR A 122 6.49 -28.66 1.53
CA THR A 122 6.69 -27.81 0.36
C THR A 122 5.69 -26.66 0.29
N SER A 123 6.08 -25.59 -0.37
CA SER A 123 5.24 -24.43 -0.69
C SER A 123 5.05 -24.31 -2.20
N GLU A 124 3.83 -24.06 -2.64
CA GLU A 124 3.49 -23.86 -4.05
C GLU A 124 2.77 -22.52 -4.23
N GLU A 125 3.10 -21.83 -5.30
CA GLU A 125 2.46 -20.58 -5.69
C GLU A 125 1.36 -20.85 -6.72
N LEU A 126 0.15 -20.38 -6.41
CA LEU A 126 -1.05 -20.57 -7.22
C LEU A 126 -1.70 -19.22 -7.48
N MET A 127 -2.22 -19.01 -8.69
CA MET A 127 -3.05 -17.84 -8.97
C MET A 127 -4.49 -18.15 -8.62
N ALA A 128 -5.10 -17.43 -7.68
CA ALA A 128 -6.53 -17.50 -7.41
C ALA A 128 -7.29 -16.61 -8.41
N PRO A 129 -8.52 -16.98 -8.85
CA PRO A 129 -9.38 -18.04 -8.33
C PRO A 129 -8.92 -19.45 -8.72
N THR A 130 -8.74 -20.33 -7.73
CA THR A 130 -8.30 -21.72 -7.94
C THR A 130 -8.95 -22.69 -6.95
N LEU A 131 -9.02 -23.96 -7.34
CA LEU A 131 -9.40 -25.05 -6.47
C LEU A 131 -8.24 -25.37 -5.52
N LEU A 132 -8.53 -25.31 -4.22
CA LEU A 132 -7.57 -25.73 -3.21
C LEU A 132 -7.44 -27.27 -3.20
N PRO A 133 -6.26 -27.78 -2.81
CA PRO A 133 -6.10 -29.20 -2.47
C PRO A 133 -6.88 -29.53 -1.18
N GLU A 134 -6.87 -30.80 -0.78
CA GLU A 134 -7.60 -31.24 0.40
C GLU A 134 -7.08 -30.57 1.68
N LEU A 135 -8.02 -30.07 2.48
CA LEU A 135 -7.74 -29.20 3.62
C LEU A 135 -6.88 -29.87 4.70
N HIS A 136 -6.96 -31.20 4.84
CA HIS A 136 -6.16 -31.91 5.84
C HIS A 136 -4.68 -31.98 5.48
N LEU A 137 -4.33 -31.95 4.18
CA LEU A 137 -2.94 -31.94 3.70
C LEU A 137 -2.27 -30.58 3.84
N LEU A 138 -3.07 -29.52 4.00
CA LEU A 138 -2.59 -28.15 4.06
C LEU A 138 -2.18 -27.73 5.47
N LYS A 139 -1.06 -27.01 5.56
CA LYS A 139 -0.54 -26.41 6.79
C LYS A 139 -1.00 -24.96 6.94
N GLN A 140 -0.78 -24.14 5.92
CA GLN A 140 -1.20 -22.73 5.91
C GLN A 140 -1.43 -22.27 4.47
N ILE A 141 -2.30 -21.26 4.33
CA ILE A 141 -2.54 -20.55 3.07
C ILE A 141 -2.17 -19.08 3.31
N ARG A 142 -1.39 -18.50 2.41
CA ARG A 142 -0.98 -17.10 2.46
C ARG A 142 -1.36 -16.40 1.16
N VAL A 143 -1.97 -15.22 1.25
CA VAL A 143 -2.03 -14.30 0.10
C VAL A 143 -0.67 -13.62 -0.01
N LYS A 144 0.04 -13.82 -1.13
CA LYS A 144 1.33 -13.19 -1.35
C LYS A 144 1.16 -11.70 -1.62
N GLY A 145 2.15 -10.94 -1.16
CA GLY A 145 2.04 -9.50 -1.01
C GLY A 145 2.64 -8.59 -2.06
N PRO A 146 2.94 -8.95 -3.33
CA PRO A 146 3.40 -7.93 -4.25
C PRO A 146 2.30 -6.88 -4.40
N ARG A 147 1.06 -7.29 -4.73
CA ARG A 147 -0.04 -6.37 -5.09
C ARG A 147 -1.16 -6.24 -4.08
N TYR A 148 -1.40 -7.28 -3.28
CA TYR A 148 -2.45 -7.28 -2.28
C TYR A 148 -1.81 -7.29 -0.88
N TRP A 149 -2.59 -6.90 0.12
CA TRP A 149 -2.15 -7.03 1.51
C TRP A 149 -2.00 -8.50 1.90
N GLU A 150 -0.89 -8.83 2.55
CA GLU A 150 -0.60 -10.20 2.95
C GLU A 150 -1.54 -10.64 4.06
N LEU A 151 -2.19 -11.78 3.84
CA LEU A 151 -3.05 -12.42 4.83
C LEU A 151 -2.61 -13.87 4.98
N LEU A 152 -2.46 -14.32 6.23
CA LEU A 152 -2.09 -15.70 6.55
C LEU A 152 -3.25 -16.39 7.27
N ILE A 153 -3.70 -17.50 6.68
CA ILE A 153 -4.68 -18.41 7.27
C ILE A 153 -3.94 -19.68 7.68
N ASP A 154 -3.72 -19.82 9.00
CA ASP A 154 -3.06 -20.97 9.58
C ASP A 154 -4.07 -22.08 9.85
N LEU A 155 -3.89 -23.23 9.18
CA LEU A 155 -4.79 -24.37 9.32
C LEU A 155 -4.40 -25.30 10.47
N SER A 156 -3.23 -25.09 11.10
CA SER A 156 -2.82 -25.85 12.28
C SER A 156 -3.69 -25.53 13.50
N LYS A 157 -4.20 -24.29 13.60
CA LYS A 157 -5.03 -23.80 14.71
C LYS A 157 -6.51 -24.14 14.54
N GLY A 158 -6.95 -24.47 13.33
CA GLY A 158 -8.33 -24.87 13.07
C GLY A 158 -8.73 -24.80 11.60
N VAL A 159 -9.25 -25.91 11.08
CA VAL A 159 -9.73 -26.04 9.69
C VAL A 159 -11.17 -25.51 9.52
N HIS A 160 -11.91 -25.37 10.63
CA HIS A 160 -13.31 -24.97 10.61
C HIS A 160 -13.55 -23.58 10.01
N HIS A 161 -12.64 -22.63 10.25
CA HIS A 161 -12.76 -21.28 9.70
C HIS A 161 -12.71 -21.29 8.17
N LEU A 162 -11.70 -21.93 7.58
CA LEU A 162 -11.58 -22.05 6.13
C LEU A 162 -12.72 -22.88 5.53
N LYS A 163 -13.14 -23.95 6.19
CA LYS A 163 -14.30 -24.74 5.75
C LYS A 163 -15.58 -23.90 5.73
N SER A 164 -15.77 -23.01 6.71
CA SER A 164 -16.91 -22.08 6.74
C SER A 164 -16.84 -21.09 5.58
N ILE A 165 -15.65 -20.56 5.25
CA ILE A 165 -15.45 -19.67 4.09
C ILE A 165 -15.83 -20.40 2.79
N LEU A 166 -15.29 -21.61 2.57
CA LEU A 166 -15.57 -22.41 1.38
C LEU A 166 -17.04 -22.80 1.25
N SER A 167 -17.73 -23.01 2.37
CA SER A 167 -19.17 -23.31 2.39
C SER A 167 -20.01 -22.10 2.00
N ARG A 168 -19.59 -20.88 2.39
CA ARG A 168 -20.24 -19.60 2.06
C ARG A 168 -19.59 -18.97 0.82
N ASP A 169 -19.75 -19.64 -0.32
CA ASP A 169 -19.26 -19.18 -1.62
C ASP A 169 -17.73 -19.13 -1.82
N GLY A 170 -16.92 -19.41 -0.79
CA GLY A 170 -15.46 -19.47 -0.93
C GLY A 170 -14.83 -18.11 -1.21
N VAL A 171 -15.50 -17.04 -0.77
CA VAL A 171 -15.04 -15.67 -0.97
C VAL A 171 -13.96 -15.32 0.05
N LEU A 172 -12.80 -14.88 -0.44
CA LEU A 172 -11.73 -14.31 0.37
C LEU A 172 -11.59 -12.83 0.05
N TYR A 173 -11.87 -11.98 1.03
CA TYR A 173 -11.69 -10.55 0.87
C TYR A 173 -10.20 -10.19 0.91
N VAL A 174 -9.73 -9.56 -0.16
CA VAL A 174 -8.36 -9.07 -0.31
C VAL A 174 -8.40 -7.59 -0.62
N LYS A 175 -7.48 -6.82 -0.05
CA LYS A 175 -7.35 -5.39 -0.34
C LYS A 175 -6.16 -5.16 -1.26
N LEU A 176 -6.38 -4.46 -2.37
CA LEU A 176 -5.32 -4.04 -3.28
C LEU A 176 -4.41 -3.02 -2.57
N ARG A 177 -3.10 -3.14 -2.77
CA ARG A 177 -2.14 -2.13 -2.28
C ARG A 177 -2.20 -0.90 -3.18
N ALA A 178 -2.13 0.27 -2.57
CA ALA A 178 -2.09 1.52 -3.33
C ALA A 178 -0.83 1.57 -4.20
N GLY A 179 -0.96 2.08 -5.42
CA GLY A 179 0.16 2.20 -6.37
C GLY A 179 0.51 0.95 -7.16
N GLN A 180 -0.29 -0.11 -7.06
CA GLN A 180 -0.20 -1.27 -7.94
C GLN A 180 -1.54 -1.57 -8.60
N LEU A 181 -1.50 -1.94 -9.87
CA LEU A 181 -2.70 -2.31 -10.63
C LEU A 181 -3.12 -3.75 -10.35
N SER A 182 -4.40 -4.03 -10.59
CA SER A 182 -4.92 -5.40 -10.52
C SER A 182 -4.24 -6.32 -11.56
N TYR A 183 -4.19 -7.63 -11.29
CA TYR A 183 -3.67 -8.60 -12.26
C TYR A 183 -4.51 -8.69 -13.55
N LYS A 184 -5.76 -8.18 -13.52
CA LYS A 184 -6.62 -8.11 -14.70
C LYS A 184 -6.13 -7.04 -15.69
N GLU A 185 -5.63 -5.92 -15.17
CA GLU A 185 -5.17 -4.77 -15.96
C GLU A 185 -3.70 -4.88 -16.35
N ASP A 186 -2.88 -5.43 -15.45
CA ASP A 186 -1.46 -5.67 -15.69
C ASP A 186 -1.07 -7.08 -15.21
N PRO A 187 -1.17 -8.14 -16.03
CA PRO A 187 -0.90 -9.50 -15.57
C PRO A 187 0.56 -9.72 -15.14
N MET A 188 1.51 -9.01 -15.78
CA MET A 188 2.95 -9.23 -15.58
C MET A 188 3.63 -8.14 -14.74
N GLY A 189 2.94 -7.03 -14.45
CA GLY A 189 3.49 -5.92 -13.66
C GLY A 189 4.39 -4.98 -14.46
N TRP A 190 4.43 -5.15 -15.79
CA TRP A 190 5.36 -4.41 -16.63
C TRP A 190 4.97 -2.94 -16.75
N ARG A 191 3.68 -2.59 -16.66
CA ARG A 191 3.26 -1.19 -16.73
C ARG A 191 3.74 -0.44 -15.50
N SER A 192 3.54 -1.03 -14.32
CA SER A 192 4.01 -0.45 -13.06
C SER A 192 5.54 -0.41 -13.01
N LEU A 193 6.25 -1.46 -13.46
CA LEU A 193 7.72 -1.47 -13.51
C LEU A 193 8.30 -0.44 -14.49
N LEU A 194 7.75 -0.33 -15.70
CA LEU A 194 8.19 0.67 -16.67
C LEU A 194 8.00 2.07 -16.11
N ALA A 195 6.86 2.32 -15.48
CA ALA A 195 6.58 3.61 -14.91
C ALA A 195 7.53 3.92 -13.71
N GLN A 196 7.89 2.95 -12.87
CA GLN A 196 8.91 3.10 -11.82
C GLN A 196 10.33 3.34 -12.36
N THR A 197 10.70 2.70 -13.47
CA THR A 197 12.05 2.87 -14.05
C THR A 197 12.22 4.22 -14.76
N VAL A 198 11.14 4.78 -15.31
CA VAL A 198 11.14 6.12 -15.93
C VAL A 198 11.31 7.21 -14.87
N THR A 199 10.81 7.01 -13.65
CA THR A 199 10.90 7.97 -12.55
C THR A 199 12.20 7.84 -11.77
N HIS A 200 12.69 6.63 -11.49
CA HIS A 200 13.99 6.44 -10.81
C HIS A 200 15.21 6.86 -11.64
N ARG A 201 15.10 6.87 -12.98
CA ARG A 201 16.22 7.26 -13.87
C ARG A 201 16.33 8.77 -14.09
N LYS A 202 15.38 9.56 -13.59
CA LYS A 202 15.49 11.02 -13.62
C LYS A 202 15.74 11.52 -12.20
N THR A 203 16.89 12.15 -12.02
CA THR A 203 17.16 13.15 -10.97
C THR A 203 16.14 14.31 -10.96
N ASP A 204 15.24 14.35 -11.95
CA ASP A 204 14.07 15.22 -11.98
C ASP A 204 12.84 14.48 -11.45
N ALA A 205 12.73 14.34 -10.12
CA ALA A 205 11.48 13.94 -9.45
C ALA A 205 10.29 14.88 -9.80
N TYR A 206 10.56 15.99 -10.48
CA TYR A 206 9.62 17.06 -10.84
C TYR A 206 8.91 16.86 -12.19
N ALA A 207 9.29 15.88 -13.03
CA ALA A 207 8.69 15.72 -14.36
C ALA A 207 7.97 14.36 -14.55
N VAL A 208 7.16 13.96 -13.57
CA VAL A 208 6.25 12.81 -13.73
C VAL A 208 5.08 13.27 -14.59
N LYS A 209 4.96 12.72 -15.80
CA LYS A 209 3.79 13.02 -16.63
C LYS A 209 2.52 12.53 -15.91
N PRO A 210 1.48 13.37 -15.77
CA PRO A 210 0.25 12.99 -15.08
C PRO A 210 -0.45 11.78 -15.74
N GLU A 211 -0.22 11.55 -17.03
CA GLU A 211 -0.70 10.38 -17.76
C GLU A 211 -0.13 9.05 -17.23
N ALA A 212 1.10 9.06 -16.69
CA ALA A 212 1.76 7.88 -16.15
C ALA A 212 1.09 7.38 -14.86
N ILE A 213 0.32 8.23 -14.16
CA ILE A 213 -0.36 7.88 -12.90
C ILE A 213 -1.41 6.79 -13.11
N SER A 214 -2.06 6.78 -14.27
CA SER A 214 -2.99 5.72 -14.68
C SER A 214 -2.34 4.34 -14.83
N ALA A 215 -1.00 4.27 -14.94
CA ALA A 215 -0.27 3.01 -14.97
C ALA A 215 0.05 2.46 -13.57
N PHE A 216 -0.20 3.24 -12.51
CA PHE A 216 0.08 2.85 -11.13
C PHE A 216 -1.17 2.56 -10.32
N THR A 217 -2.23 3.37 -10.49
CA THR A 217 -3.43 3.26 -9.68
C THR A 217 -4.69 3.33 -10.53
N SER A 218 -5.67 2.50 -10.16
CA SER A 218 -7.04 2.54 -10.68
C SER A 218 -8.01 3.20 -9.70
N ASP A 219 -7.52 3.76 -8.58
CA ASP A 219 -8.36 4.48 -7.62
C ASP A 219 -8.94 5.77 -8.25
N PRO A 220 -10.29 5.89 -8.32
CA PRO A 220 -10.95 7.07 -8.87
C PRO A 220 -10.55 8.39 -8.19
N ALA A 221 -10.28 8.37 -6.87
CA ALA A 221 -9.95 9.59 -6.15
C ALA A 221 -8.59 10.16 -6.61
N LEU A 222 -7.56 9.31 -6.68
CA LEU A 222 -6.22 9.71 -7.11
C LEU A 222 -6.16 10.05 -8.60
N LEU A 223 -6.92 9.32 -9.43
CA LEU A 223 -7.05 9.64 -10.86
C LEU A 223 -7.74 10.99 -11.08
N SER A 224 -8.82 11.26 -10.33
CA SER A 224 -9.47 12.57 -10.40
C SER A 224 -8.54 13.70 -9.95
N PHE A 225 -7.72 13.47 -8.91
CA PHE A 225 -6.72 14.44 -8.49
C PHE A 225 -5.69 14.71 -9.60
N ALA A 226 -5.20 13.66 -10.27
CA ALA A 226 -4.28 13.80 -11.40
C ALA A 226 -4.90 14.63 -12.54
N ASP A 227 -6.16 14.36 -12.86
CA ASP A 227 -6.88 15.02 -13.96
C ASP A 227 -7.16 16.50 -13.68
N TYR A 228 -7.56 16.85 -12.45
CA TYR A 228 -7.91 18.23 -12.09
C TYR A 228 -6.72 19.08 -11.64
N PHE A 229 -5.75 18.50 -10.94
CA PHE A 229 -4.66 19.26 -10.30
C PHE A 229 -3.28 19.08 -10.92
N CYS A 230 -3.05 18.02 -11.69
CA CYS A 230 -1.73 17.75 -12.27
C CYS A 230 -1.66 18.00 -13.79
N LYS A 231 -2.80 17.97 -14.50
CA LYS A 231 -2.85 18.26 -15.95
C LYS A 231 -2.92 19.77 -16.22
N PRO A 232 -1.96 20.36 -16.94
CA PRO A 232 -2.05 21.76 -17.33
C PRO A 232 -3.09 21.94 -18.45
N ALA A 233 -4.16 22.70 -18.19
CA ALA A 233 -5.21 22.96 -19.18
C ALA A 233 -4.83 24.05 -20.21
N ALA A 234 -3.78 24.85 -19.96
CA ALA A 234 -3.24 25.88 -20.86
C ALA A 234 -1.80 26.25 -20.48
N THR A 235 -1.05 26.87 -21.41
CA THR A 235 0.33 27.37 -21.24
C THR A 235 0.42 28.49 -20.19
N MET A 236 0.39 28.10 -18.91
CA MET A 236 0.54 28.96 -17.74
C MET A 236 2.00 28.90 -17.27
N GLY A 237 2.90 29.61 -17.97
CA GLY A 237 4.36 29.48 -17.78
C GLY A 237 4.87 29.67 -16.33
N GLN A 238 4.24 30.54 -15.52
CA GLN A 238 4.66 30.79 -14.13
C GLN A 238 4.03 29.84 -13.09
N LYS A 239 3.03 29.03 -13.46
CA LYS A 239 2.38 28.08 -12.54
C LYS A 239 2.78 26.63 -12.80
N GLN A 240 3.60 26.38 -13.82
CA GLN A 240 4.02 25.03 -14.19
C GLN A 240 4.74 24.30 -13.05
N GLU A 241 5.57 25.01 -12.28
CA GLU A 241 6.28 24.46 -11.11
C GLU A 241 5.33 23.91 -10.04
N VAL A 242 4.11 24.46 -9.92
CA VAL A 242 3.10 23.98 -8.96
C VAL A 242 2.49 22.66 -9.41
N PHE A 243 2.19 22.55 -10.71
CA PHE A 243 1.66 21.32 -11.31
C PHE A 243 2.70 20.20 -11.23
N ASP A 244 3.96 20.53 -11.51
CA ASP A 244 5.10 19.61 -11.44
C ASP A 244 5.29 19.12 -9.99
N LEU A 245 5.22 20.02 -9.01
CA LEU A 245 5.25 19.64 -7.59
C LEU A 245 4.08 18.74 -7.19
N PHE A 246 2.84 19.07 -7.56
CA PHE A 246 1.68 18.20 -7.27
C PHE A 246 1.78 16.82 -7.92
N SER A 247 2.33 16.75 -9.13
CA SER A 247 2.60 15.46 -9.79
C SER A 247 3.64 14.63 -9.03
N SER A 248 4.68 15.28 -8.48
CA SER A 248 5.71 14.62 -7.68
C SER A 248 5.17 14.11 -6.34
N ILE A 249 4.36 14.92 -5.64
CA ILE A 249 3.71 14.57 -4.38
C ILE A 249 2.73 13.41 -4.60
N LEU A 250 1.91 13.48 -5.66
CA LEU A 250 0.96 12.41 -5.95
C LEU A 250 1.69 11.11 -6.28
N TYR A 251 2.73 11.17 -7.11
CA TYR A 251 3.56 10.01 -7.43
C TYR A 251 4.17 9.38 -6.18
N GLU A 252 4.66 10.21 -5.26
CA GLU A 252 5.20 9.77 -3.98
C GLU A 252 4.15 9.07 -3.11
N CYS A 253 2.99 9.70 -2.91
CA CYS A 253 1.91 9.14 -2.10
C CYS A 253 1.42 7.80 -2.65
N VAL A 254 1.37 7.67 -3.99
CA VAL A 254 1.01 6.43 -4.68
C VAL A 254 2.09 5.36 -4.49
N THR A 255 3.37 5.73 -4.61
CA THR A 255 4.50 4.78 -4.51
C THR A 255 4.72 4.28 -3.08
N GLN A 256 4.49 5.13 -2.07
CA GLN A 256 4.65 4.77 -0.66
C GLN A 256 3.41 4.09 -0.04
N GLU A 257 2.39 3.80 -0.84
CA GLU A 257 1.12 3.21 -0.40
C GLU A 257 0.35 4.07 0.64
N ASN A 258 0.59 5.39 0.69
CA ASN A 258 0.05 6.33 1.69
C ASN A 258 -0.74 7.50 1.05
N PRO A 259 -1.91 7.24 0.42
CA PRO A 259 -2.72 8.31 -0.18
C PRO A 259 -3.29 9.30 0.85
N GLU A 260 -3.42 8.89 2.12
CA GLU A 260 -3.93 9.73 3.21
C GLU A 260 -3.03 10.94 3.52
N MET A 261 -1.75 10.88 3.14
CA MET A 261 -0.80 11.97 3.37
C MET A 261 -0.93 13.09 2.35
N LEU A 262 -1.60 12.86 1.21
CA LEU A 262 -1.74 13.84 0.12
C LEU A 262 -2.23 15.22 0.60
N PRO A 263 -3.27 15.33 1.46
CA PRO A 263 -3.69 16.63 2.00
C PRO A 263 -2.63 17.29 2.89
N ALA A 264 -1.86 16.49 3.66
CA ALA A 264 -0.81 17.01 4.52
C ALA A 264 0.35 17.61 3.72
N TYR A 265 0.78 16.96 2.64
CA TYR A 265 1.79 17.51 1.72
C TYR A 265 1.36 18.84 1.12
N ILE A 266 0.12 18.92 0.64
CA ILE A 266 -0.44 20.13 0.04
C ILE A 266 -0.56 21.25 1.10
N ALA A 267 -0.99 20.91 2.32
CA ALA A 267 -1.07 21.88 3.41
C ALA A 267 0.31 22.46 3.77
N ILE A 268 1.35 21.61 3.81
CA ILE A 268 2.74 22.05 4.05
C ILE A 268 3.20 22.98 2.93
N ASP A 269 3.04 22.60 1.66
CA ASP A 269 3.44 23.45 0.51
C ASP A 269 2.71 24.80 0.53
N GLN A 270 1.39 24.80 0.75
CA GLN A 270 0.61 26.03 0.81
C GLN A 270 1.07 26.93 1.96
N ALA A 271 1.34 26.38 3.14
CA ALA A 271 1.84 27.14 4.27
C ALA A 271 3.23 27.74 3.99
N VAL A 272 4.14 26.98 3.38
CA VAL A 272 5.47 27.49 2.99
C VAL A 272 5.34 28.63 1.97
N ARG A 273 4.53 28.48 0.93
CA ARG A 273 4.30 29.53 -0.08
C ARG A 273 3.63 30.77 0.50
N ARG A 274 2.71 30.62 1.46
CA ARG A 274 2.10 31.77 2.17
C ARG A 274 3.14 32.50 3.02
N LEU A 275 4.08 31.77 3.62
CA LEU A 275 5.19 32.36 4.36
C LEU A 275 6.17 33.10 3.45
N GLU A 276 6.54 32.53 2.30
CA GLU A 276 7.39 33.17 1.28
C GLU A 276 6.80 34.49 0.79
N LYS A 277 5.47 34.56 0.64
CA LYS A 277 4.75 35.79 0.28
C LYS A 277 4.58 36.78 1.44
N LYS A 278 4.94 36.41 2.66
CA LYS A 278 4.76 37.20 3.89
C LYS A 278 3.29 37.54 4.21
N GLU A 279 2.35 36.73 3.74
CA GLU A 279 0.90 36.92 3.92
C GLU A 279 0.32 36.14 5.12
N MET A 280 1.17 35.41 5.85
CA MET A 280 0.76 34.59 7.01
C MET A 280 0.35 35.46 8.20
N SER A 281 -0.94 35.47 8.54
CA SER A 281 -1.48 36.06 9.77
C SER A 281 -1.63 35.04 10.90
N GLU A 282 -1.90 33.77 10.58
CA GLU A 282 -2.09 32.67 11.52
C GLU A 282 -0.86 31.75 11.59
N THR A 283 -0.54 31.31 12.80
CA THR A 283 0.70 30.53 13.05
C THR A 283 0.46 29.03 13.27
N PHE A 284 -0.80 28.59 13.19
CA PHE A 284 -1.19 27.20 13.42
C PHE A 284 -0.55 26.23 12.42
N ASP A 285 -0.55 26.57 11.13
CA ASP A 285 0.05 25.74 10.08
C ASP A 285 1.56 25.57 10.30
N LEU A 286 2.24 26.62 10.79
CA LEU A 286 3.66 26.58 11.10
C LEU A 286 3.98 25.68 12.31
N TRP A 287 3.09 25.64 13.31
CA TRP A 287 3.16 24.68 14.40
C TRP A 287 3.06 23.24 13.91
N GLN A 288 2.16 22.96 12.97
CA GLN A 288 2.03 21.63 12.38
C GLN A 288 3.30 21.23 11.64
N ILE A 289 3.86 22.11 10.80
CA ILE A 289 5.13 21.86 10.10
C ILE A 289 6.26 21.56 11.09
N LYS A 290 6.37 22.35 12.15
CA LYS A 290 7.38 22.14 13.19
C LYS A 290 7.24 20.78 13.86
N LEU A 291 6.02 20.39 14.24
CA LEU A 291 5.75 19.08 14.85
C LEU A 291 6.12 17.93 13.92
N VAL A 292 5.82 18.06 12.63
CA VAL A 292 6.22 17.10 11.59
C VAL A 292 7.76 17.00 11.55
N LEU A 293 8.47 18.13 11.45
CA LEU A 293 9.93 18.14 11.43
C LEU A 293 10.55 17.54 12.70
N GLU A 294 10.00 17.83 13.88
CA GLU A 294 10.47 17.26 15.15
C GLU A 294 10.20 15.76 15.25
N PHE A 295 9.05 15.29 14.75
CA PHE A 295 8.71 13.87 14.72
C PHE A 295 9.72 13.06 13.90
N PHE A 296 10.03 13.53 12.68
CA PHE A 296 10.99 12.87 11.79
C PHE A 296 12.44 12.94 12.31
N ASN A 297 12.79 14.00 13.05
CA ASN A 297 14.10 14.12 13.70
C ASN A 297 14.19 13.40 15.06
N SER A 298 13.10 12.81 15.55
CA SER A 298 13.08 12.17 16.86
C SER A 298 13.94 10.90 16.89
N ARG A 299 14.69 10.70 17.99
CA ARG A 299 15.50 9.49 18.21
C ARG A 299 14.66 8.22 18.17
N SER A 300 13.42 8.30 18.67
CA SER A 300 12.49 7.18 18.69
C SER A 300 12.12 6.67 17.29
N HIS A 301 11.99 7.58 16.32
CA HIS A 301 11.68 7.24 14.94
C HIS A 301 12.91 6.63 14.25
N GLN A 302 14.09 7.23 14.46
CA GLN A 302 15.36 6.71 13.94
C GLN A 302 15.67 5.29 14.44
N GLU A 303 15.34 4.99 15.70
CA GLU A 303 15.47 3.62 16.26
C GLU A 303 14.48 2.62 15.66
N ARG A 304 13.25 3.04 15.36
CA ARG A 304 12.24 2.18 14.71
C ARG A 304 12.62 1.87 13.26
N ILE A 305 13.12 2.86 12.51
CA ILE A 305 13.62 2.66 11.14
C ILE A 305 14.80 1.67 11.14
N ARG A 306 15.73 1.79 12.10
CA ARG A 306 16.85 0.84 12.22
C ARG A 306 16.41 -0.59 12.49
N LYS A 307 15.31 -0.79 13.23
CA LYS A 307 14.76 -2.12 13.53
C LYS A 307 14.00 -2.72 12.35
N ASN A 308 13.29 -1.89 11.58
CA ASN A 308 12.48 -2.31 10.43
C ASN A 308 12.86 -1.52 9.17
N PRO A 309 13.95 -1.88 8.48
CA PRO A 309 14.38 -1.19 7.26
C PRO A 309 13.41 -1.36 6.07
N HIS A 310 12.52 -2.36 6.13
CA HIS A 310 11.50 -2.63 5.10
C HIS A 310 10.19 -1.85 5.28
N ALA A 311 9.98 -1.22 6.44
CA ALA A 311 8.87 -0.29 6.59
C ALA A 311 9.30 1.03 5.94
N GLY A 312 8.74 1.32 4.76
CA GLY A 312 9.01 2.58 4.05
C GLY A 312 8.81 3.80 4.96
N LEU A 313 9.52 4.88 4.68
CA LEU A 313 9.26 6.16 5.31
C LEU A 313 7.83 6.61 4.96
N PHE A 314 7.10 7.17 5.92
CA PHE A 314 5.76 7.72 5.68
C PHE A 314 5.76 8.97 4.80
N MET A 315 6.90 9.68 4.77
CA MET A 315 7.15 10.79 3.87
C MET A 315 8.58 10.72 3.31
N ASN A 316 8.78 11.19 2.07
CA ASN A 316 10.09 11.17 1.40
C ASN A 316 11.13 11.90 2.23
N SER A 317 12.35 11.37 2.15
CA SER A 317 13.54 11.97 2.75
C SER A 317 13.90 13.32 2.14
N GLU A 318 13.41 13.67 0.96
CA GLU A 318 13.84 14.87 0.22
C GLU A 318 12.83 16.03 0.32
N PHE A 319 11.52 15.76 0.32
CA PHE A 319 10.48 16.80 0.38
C PHE A 319 10.58 17.64 1.66
N LEU A 320 10.68 16.98 2.82
CA LEU A 320 10.74 17.67 4.12
C LEU A 320 11.96 18.59 4.26
N PRO A 321 13.19 18.16 3.90
CA PRO A 321 14.34 19.07 3.85
C PRO A 321 14.16 20.26 2.90
N VAL A 322 13.58 20.06 1.71
CA VAL A 322 13.33 21.17 0.76
C VAL A 322 12.41 22.21 1.40
N MET A 323 11.29 21.78 1.99
CA MET A 323 10.37 22.68 2.70
C MET A 323 11.04 23.36 3.90
N LYS A 324 11.84 22.62 4.68
CA LYS A 324 12.61 23.16 5.80
C LYS A 324 13.59 24.25 5.36
N CYS A 325 14.29 24.04 4.24
CA CYS A 325 15.25 25.00 3.68
C CYS A 325 14.55 26.25 3.15
N SER A 326 13.39 26.13 2.49
CA SER A 326 12.61 27.29 2.04
C SER A 326 12.16 28.16 3.24
N ILE A 327 11.65 27.53 4.31
CA ILE A 327 11.27 28.26 5.54
C ILE A 327 12.48 28.99 6.14
N ASP A 328 13.63 28.31 6.23
CA ASP A 328 14.86 28.95 6.74
C ASP A 328 15.29 30.13 5.90
N ASN A 329 15.35 29.96 4.58
CA ASN A 329 15.77 31.02 3.67
C ASN A 329 14.84 32.24 3.77
N THR A 330 13.53 32.01 3.91
CA THR A 330 12.54 33.09 4.04
C THR A 330 12.71 33.86 5.35
N LEU A 331 12.90 33.14 6.46
CA LEU A 331 13.12 33.75 7.77
C LEU A 331 14.48 34.47 7.85
N ASP A 332 15.53 33.89 7.26
CA ASP A 332 16.87 34.48 7.20
C ASP A 332 16.87 35.75 6.32
N GLN A 333 16.15 35.75 5.19
CA GLN A 333 15.93 36.96 4.39
C GLN A 333 15.16 38.02 5.16
N TRP A 334 14.15 37.64 5.95
CA TRP A 334 13.42 38.60 6.80
C TRP A 334 14.32 39.21 7.88
N LEU A 335 15.19 38.41 8.51
CA LEU A 335 16.18 38.91 9.47
C LEU A 335 17.11 39.94 8.81
N GLN A 336 17.62 39.65 7.60
CA GLN A 336 18.54 40.53 6.87
C GLN A 336 17.91 41.86 6.43
N VAL A 337 16.61 41.88 6.13
CA VAL A 337 15.91 43.08 5.63
C VAL A 337 15.57 44.09 6.74
N GLY A 338 15.66 43.68 8.02
CA GLY A 338 15.41 44.56 9.17
C GLY A 338 14.54 43.96 10.28
N GLY A 339 14.30 42.64 10.26
CA GLY A 339 13.60 41.92 11.34
C GLY A 339 14.44 41.73 12.60
N ASP A 340 15.76 41.93 12.50
CA ASP A 340 16.72 41.89 13.60
C ASP A 340 16.43 42.91 14.70
N ILE A 341 16.14 44.15 14.32
CA ILE A 341 15.80 45.26 15.24
C ILE A 341 14.49 44.95 15.97
N CYS A 342 13.51 44.41 15.24
CA CYS A 342 12.19 44.02 15.77
C CYS A 342 12.33 42.88 16.79
N LEU A 343 13.16 41.88 16.48
CA LEU A 343 13.42 40.76 17.37
C LEU A 343 14.18 41.19 18.64
N HIS A 344 15.19 42.06 18.51
CA HIS A 344 15.89 42.63 19.67
C HIS A 344 14.95 43.45 20.55
N SER A 345 14.02 44.21 19.95
CA SER A 345 13.00 44.98 20.67
C SER A 345 12.04 44.06 21.44
N TYR A 346 11.63 42.92 20.86
CA TYR A 346 10.83 41.90 21.56
C TYR A 346 11.59 41.28 22.75
N LEU A 347 12.87 40.93 22.57
CA LEU A 347 13.68 40.34 23.64
C LEU A 347 13.95 41.32 24.80
N SER A 348 14.07 42.62 24.50
CA SER A 348 14.28 43.69 25.47
C SER A 348 12.98 44.26 26.07
N GLY A 349 11.81 43.84 25.58
CA GLY A 349 10.50 44.30 26.05
C GLY A 349 10.09 45.70 25.55
N GLN A 350 10.68 46.17 24.46
CA GLN A 350 10.36 47.46 23.82
C GLN A 350 9.18 47.34 22.84
N LEU A 351 8.58 48.49 22.46
CA LEU A 351 7.44 48.54 21.54
C LEU A 351 7.84 48.06 20.13
N ILE A 352 6.97 47.28 19.51
CA ILE A 352 7.20 46.60 18.22
C ILE A 352 6.33 47.26 17.15
N ASP A 353 6.87 47.40 15.93
CA ASP A 353 6.10 47.87 14.77
C ASP A 353 5.06 46.83 14.33
N GLU A 354 3.82 47.27 14.12
CA GLU A 354 2.68 46.39 13.82
C GLU A 354 2.85 45.66 12.47
N SER A 355 3.60 46.25 11.53
CA SER A 355 3.83 45.70 10.19
C SER A 355 4.62 44.39 10.18
N GLN A 356 5.46 44.14 11.18
CA GLN A 356 6.34 42.98 11.26
C GLN A 356 5.90 41.94 12.30
N LEU A 357 4.82 42.22 13.03
CA LEU A 357 4.38 41.41 14.18
C LEU A 357 3.98 39.99 13.78
N SER A 358 3.35 39.82 12.61
CA SER A 358 2.97 38.52 12.05
C SER A 358 4.18 37.64 11.75
N MET A 359 5.20 38.20 11.10
CA MET A 359 6.43 37.49 10.78
C MET A 359 7.28 37.18 12.02
N LEU A 360 7.29 38.10 12.99
CA LEU A 360 7.93 37.87 14.28
C LEU A 360 7.27 36.70 15.01
N ALA A 361 5.94 36.60 15.03
CA ALA A 361 5.24 35.47 15.62
C ALA A 361 5.62 34.13 14.95
N CYS A 362 5.74 34.13 13.62
CA CYS A 362 6.21 32.96 12.86
C CYS A 362 7.64 32.57 13.26
N PHE A 363 8.55 33.54 13.36
CA PHE A 363 9.94 33.31 13.77
C PHE A 363 10.02 32.69 15.17
N LEU A 364 9.31 33.25 16.15
CA LEU A 364 9.31 32.76 17.54
C LEU A 364 8.85 31.30 17.62
N ILE A 365 7.77 30.97 16.91
CA ILE A 365 7.17 29.63 16.93
C ILE A 365 8.10 28.60 16.29
N TYR A 366 8.62 28.91 15.10
CA TYR A 366 9.49 28.00 14.36
C TYR A 366 10.79 27.70 15.09
N HIS A 367 11.41 28.74 15.65
CA HIS A 367 12.67 28.63 16.39
C HIS A 367 12.50 28.24 17.86
N SER A 368 11.27 28.15 18.36
CA SER A 368 10.96 27.85 19.78
C SER A 368 11.63 28.84 20.74
N VAL A 369 11.59 30.13 20.40
CA VAL A 369 12.21 31.15 21.24
C VAL A 369 11.36 31.32 22.51
N PRO A 370 11.95 31.19 23.71
CA PRO A 370 11.22 31.30 24.96
C PRO A 370 10.76 32.76 25.22
N ILE A 371 9.81 32.91 26.15
CA ILE A 371 9.25 34.21 26.52
C ILE A 371 10.33 35.08 27.18
N PRO A 372 10.37 36.41 26.95
CA PRO A 372 11.36 37.32 27.56
C PRO A 372 11.55 37.16 29.07
N GLY A 373 10.48 36.85 29.83
CA GLY A 373 10.59 36.58 31.27
C GLY A 373 11.40 35.31 31.63
N GLN A 374 11.38 34.29 30.77
CA GLN A 374 12.19 33.06 30.93
C GLN A 374 13.64 33.28 30.49
N LEU A 375 13.86 34.21 29.56
CA LEU A 375 15.18 34.62 29.09
C LEU A 375 15.93 35.46 30.14
N LEU A 376 15.25 36.41 30.77
CA LEU A 376 15.80 37.22 31.86
C LEU A 376 16.17 36.37 33.09
N ALA A 377 15.37 35.34 33.40
CA ALA A 377 15.70 34.36 34.44
C ALA A 377 16.94 33.49 34.10
N GLY A 378 17.34 33.42 32.81
CA GLY A 378 18.50 32.69 32.32
C GLY A 378 19.83 33.45 32.40
N GLY A 379 19.83 34.72 32.85
CA GLY A 379 21.05 35.51 33.07
C GLY A 379 21.81 35.83 31.78
N LEU A 380 21.19 36.59 30.88
CA LEU A 380 21.74 36.96 29.56
C LEU A 380 22.74 38.12 29.57
N GLU A 381 22.81 38.89 30.65
CA GLU A 381 23.76 40.00 30.75
C GLU A 381 25.20 39.46 30.89
N GLY A 382 26.05 39.76 29.91
CA GLY A 382 27.50 39.54 29.99
C GLY A 382 28.09 38.31 29.27
N SER A 383 27.32 37.57 28.47
CA SER A 383 27.90 36.49 27.63
C SER A 383 28.74 37.05 26.50
N THR A 384 30.02 36.64 26.42
CA THR A 384 30.98 37.11 25.40
C THR A 384 31.29 36.06 24.33
N SER A 385 30.87 34.80 24.53
CA SER A 385 31.14 33.70 23.59
C SER A 385 29.89 32.85 23.27
N PHE A 386 29.83 32.32 22.05
CA PHE A 386 28.76 31.41 21.59
C PHE A 386 28.63 30.15 22.46
N SER A 387 29.74 29.65 22.97
CA SER A 387 29.82 28.46 23.83
C SER A 387 29.08 28.67 25.16
N GLU A 388 29.23 29.87 25.77
CA GLU A 388 28.53 30.25 26.99
C GLU A 388 27.02 30.37 26.77
N LEU A 389 26.61 30.95 25.64
CA LEU A 389 25.20 31.01 25.24
C LEU A 389 24.62 29.59 25.12
N LEU A 390 25.28 28.68 24.43
CA LEU A 390 24.79 27.30 24.26
C LEU A 390 24.58 26.60 25.60
N LEU A 391 25.50 26.76 26.56
CA LEU A 391 25.37 26.20 27.91
C LEU A 391 24.20 26.81 28.69
N LYS A 392 24.02 28.14 28.64
CA LYS A 392 22.92 28.84 29.31
C LYS A 392 21.55 28.50 28.71
N PHE A 393 21.48 28.22 27.40
CA PHE A 393 20.24 27.90 26.69
C PHE A 393 19.88 26.40 26.64
N LYS A 394 20.82 25.51 26.99
CA LYS A 394 20.56 24.06 27.13
C LYS A 394 19.39 23.72 28.07
N PRO A 395 19.23 24.32 29.27
CA PRO A 395 18.08 24.07 30.14
C PRO A 395 16.74 24.56 29.55
N LEU A 396 16.77 25.59 28.70
CA LEU A 396 15.60 26.15 28.02
C LEU A 396 15.11 25.30 26.84
N LYS A 397 15.76 24.16 26.57
CA LYS A 397 15.44 23.22 25.47
C LYS A 397 15.37 23.88 24.09
N MET A 398 16.08 24.98 23.89
CA MET A 398 16.08 25.68 22.60
C MET A 398 16.95 24.91 21.59
N PRO A 399 16.48 24.71 20.34
CA PRO A 399 17.27 24.04 19.32
C PRO A 399 18.49 24.88 18.91
N VAL A 400 19.63 24.23 18.70
CA VAL A 400 20.91 24.89 18.33
C VAL A 400 20.78 25.73 17.05
N ARG A 401 19.90 25.32 16.13
CA ARG A 401 19.55 26.04 14.90
C ARG A 401 19.02 27.46 15.16
N ALA A 402 18.20 27.62 16.19
CA ALA A 402 17.68 28.93 16.59
C ALA A 402 18.80 29.77 17.23
N LEU A 403 19.64 29.13 18.05
CA LEU A 403 20.74 29.79 18.75
C LEU A 403 21.79 30.34 17.79
N LEU A 404 22.05 29.63 16.68
CA LEU A 404 22.93 30.09 15.60
C LEU A 404 22.47 31.43 15.00
N ARG A 405 21.16 31.61 14.83
CA ARG A 405 20.55 32.82 14.25
C ARG A 405 20.40 33.97 15.26
N LEU A 406 20.26 33.64 16.55
CA LEU A 406 20.15 34.63 17.63
C LEU A 406 21.50 35.11 18.15
N ALA A 407 22.58 34.37 17.91
CA ALA A 407 23.92 34.70 18.41
C ALA A 407 24.42 36.09 17.99
N PRO A 408 24.28 36.55 16.74
CA PRO A 408 24.73 37.88 16.34
C PRO A 408 23.98 39.00 17.08
N LEU A 409 22.69 38.79 17.36
CA LEU A 409 21.81 39.75 18.03
C LEU A 409 22.13 39.86 19.53
N LEU A 410 22.47 38.74 20.17
CA LEU A 410 22.76 38.68 21.60
C LEU A 410 24.21 39.07 21.94
N LEU A 411 25.14 38.92 21.00
CA LEU A 411 26.57 39.27 21.17
C LEU A 411 26.89 40.72 20.78
N GLY A 412 25.88 41.51 20.36
CA GLY A 412 26.01 42.96 20.14
C GLY A 412 26.76 43.38 18.86
N ASN A 413 26.88 42.50 17.87
CA ASN A 413 27.53 42.82 16.58
C ASN A 413 26.54 42.71 15.40
N PRO A 414 25.86 43.81 15.03
CA PRO A 414 24.86 43.81 13.95
C PRO A 414 25.44 43.65 12.53
N GLN A 415 26.76 43.69 12.33
CA GLN A 415 27.40 43.64 11.00
C GLN A 415 27.84 42.25 10.53
N ALA A 416 27.64 41.19 11.31
CA ALA A 416 28.13 39.84 10.97
C ALA A 416 27.06 38.93 10.31
N MET A 417 26.03 39.48 9.66
CA MET A 417 25.06 38.69 8.88
C MET A 417 25.54 38.45 7.43
N THR A 418 26.75 37.94 7.26
CA THR A 418 27.20 37.33 6.01
C THR A 418 27.79 35.97 6.31
N LEU A 419 26.98 34.93 6.11
CA LEU A 419 27.44 33.60 5.72
C LEU A 419 26.72 33.21 4.45
#